data_AF-A0A8R1DTZ4-F1
#
_entry.id   AF-A0A8R1DTZ4-F1
#
_cell.length_a   1.000
_cell.length_b   1.000
_cell.length_c   1.000
_cell.angle_alpha   90.00
_cell.angle_beta   90.00
_cell.angle_gamma   90.00
#
_symmetry.space_group_name_H-M   'P 1'
#
loop_
_entity.id
_entity.type
_entity.pdbx_description
1 polymer ?
#
loop_
_entity_poly.entity_id
_entity_poly.type
_entity_poly.pdbx_seq_one_letter_code
_entity_poly.pdbx_strand_id
1 'polypeptide(L)'
;MSPVADSYNNKKTLIKATHRFQMLCAATKSSEWIRADNWECTRSTWTRTLQVLAHHKEQVQQKFGSDVNLILVVGGDVVDSFPRILPDGSNLWNASDILKIITEFGLIVLAREGSKPLDTIRSMSVLAEHADKIHVLQDEVCPSSVSSTRLRAALAANQSIKYSTPDDVVTYIKENSLYRS
;
A
#
# COMPACT_ATOMS: atom_id res chain seq x y z
N MET A 1 -1.63 -8.35 2.80
CA MET A 1 -1.25 -7.44 1.71
C MET A 1 -2.32 -7.51 0.63
N SER A 2 -2.98 -6.38 0.33
CA SER A 2 -4.04 -6.28 -0.67
C SER A 2 -3.52 -5.53 -1.90
N PRO A 3 -3.28 -6.18 -3.05
CA PRO A 3 -2.91 -5.50 -4.27
C PRO A 3 -4.12 -4.77 -4.88
N VAL A 4 -3.89 -3.60 -5.46
CA VAL A 4 -4.96 -2.82 -6.11
C VAL A 4 -5.55 -3.52 -7.33
N ALA A 5 -6.79 -3.22 -7.71
CA ALA A 5 -7.40 -3.67 -8.98
C ALA A 5 -6.71 -3.09 -10.22
N ASP A 6 -6.82 -3.78 -11.37
CA ASP A 6 -6.24 -3.32 -12.65
C ASP A 6 -6.90 -2.06 -13.21
N SER A 7 -8.13 -1.77 -12.77
CA SER A 7 -8.87 -0.54 -13.08
C SER A 7 -8.30 0.71 -12.38
N TYR A 8 -7.19 0.59 -11.64
CA TYR A 8 -6.56 1.72 -10.97
C TYR A 8 -5.85 2.69 -11.94
N ASN A 9 -6.49 3.86 -12.10
CA ASN A 9 -5.91 5.11 -12.60
C ASN A 9 -5.16 5.01 -13.94
N ASN A 10 -5.52 4.06 -14.80
CA ASN A 10 -4.91 3.80 -16.11
C ASN A 10 -3.37 3.86 -16.10
N LYS A 11 -2.75 3.42 -15.01
CA LYS A 11 -1.30 3.54 -14.81
C LYS A 11 -0.60 2.65 -15.82
N LYS A 12 0.02 3.25 -16.85
CA LYS A 12 0.64 2.53 -17.98
C LYS A 12 1.63 1.43 -17.57
N THR A 13 2.31 1.59 -16.43
CA THR A 13 3.28 0.61 -15.92
C THR A 13 2.68 -0.43 -14.96
N LEU A 14 1.37 -0.42 -14.75
CA LEU A 14 0.68 -1.36 -13.87
C LEU A 14 0.41 -2.65 -14.66
N ILE A 15 1.15 -3.70 -14.33
CA ILE A 15 0.90 -5.02 -14.89
C ILE A 15 -0.34 -5.66 -14.25
N LYS A 16 -0.87 -6.70 -14.90
CA LYS A 16 -2.07 -7.43 -14.47
C LYS A 16 -2.04 -7.82 -12.99
N ALA A 17 -3.20 -7.73 -12.36
CA ALA A 17 -3.44 -8.04 -10.95
C ALA A 17 -3.01 -9.46 -10.61
N THR A 18 -3.23 -10.40 -11.54
CA THR A 18 -2.82 -11.79 -11.40
C THR A 18 -1.31 -11.92 -11.13
N HIS A 19 -0.46 -11.24 -11.90
CA HIS A 19 0.98 -11.26 -11.68
C HIS A 19 1.38 -10.59 -10.36
N ARG A 20 0.75 -9.46 -10.02
CA ARG A 20 1.05 -8.75 -8.75
C ARG A 20 0.66 -9.60 -7.54
N PHE A 21 -0.48 -10.27 -7.60
CA PHE A 21 -0.92 -11.18 -6.55
C PHE A 21 0.01 -12.39 -6.41
N GLN A 22 0.43 -13.02 -7.51
CA GLN A 22 1.38 -14.14 -7.46
C GLN A 22 2.75 -13.72 -6.90
N MET A 23 3.26 -12.55 -7.28
CA MET A 23 4.48 -12.01 -6.68
C MET A 23 4.32 -11.73 -5.18
N LEU A 24 3.15 -11.26 -4.72
CA LEU A 24 2.88 -11.11 -3.29
C LEU A 24 2.85 -12.47 -2.58
N CYS A 25 2.18 -13.48 -3.14
CA CYS A 25 2.19 -14.84 -2.58
C CYS A 25 3.61 -15.40 -2.46
N ALA A 26 4.44 -15.22 -3.48
CA ALA A 26 5.86 -15.58 -3.44
C ALA A 26 6.63 -14.81 -2.37
N ALA A 27 6.40 -13.50 -2.26
CA ALA A 27 7.08 -12.64 -1.29
C ALA A 27 6.71 -12.96 0.16
N THR A 28 5.48 -13.40 0.41
CA THR A 28 4.98 -13.71 1.76
C THR A 28 5.03 -15.20 2.11
N LYS A 29 5.54 -16.05 1.22
CA LYS A 29 5.52 -17.52 1.36
C LYS A 29 6.17 -18.03 2.64
N SER A 30 7.24 -17.37 3.10
CA SER A 30 7.96 -17.72 4.33
C SER A 30 7.45 -17.00 5.58
N SER A 31 6.43 -16.16 5.46
CA SER A 31 5.88 -15.42 6.60
C SER A 31 4.77 -16.21 7.29
N GLU A 32 4.84 -16.30 8.62
CA GLU A 32 3.80 -16.95 9.44
C GLU A 32 2.62 -16.03 9.78
N TRP A 33 2.77 -14.72 9.53
CA TRP A 33 1.81 -13.70 9.99
C TRP A 33 1.39 -12.70 8.92
N ILE A 34 2.13 -12.60 7.81
CA ILE A 34 1.77 -11.79 6.65
C ILE A 34 1.28 -12.71 5.53
N ARG A 35 0.10 -12.41 4.98
CA ARG A 35 -0.45 -13.10 3.80
C ARG A 35 -0.85 -12.12 2.71
N ALA A 36 -0.86 -12.59 1.46
CA ALA A 36 -1.54 -11.90 0.37
C ALA A 36 -3.06 -12.13 0.46
N ASP A 37 -3.85 -11.16 0.01
CA ASP A 37 -5.30 -11.26 -0.14
C ASP A 37 -5.68 -10.75 -1.53
N ASN A 38 -6.55 -11.45 -2.25
CA ASN A 38 -6.90 -11.11 -3.62
C ASN A 38 -8.24 -10.38 -3.76
N TRP A 39 -8.96 -10.10 -2.66
CA TRP A 39 -10.30 -9.54 -2.73
C TRP A 39 -10.35 -8.21 -3.50
N GLU A 40 -9.46 -7.26 -3.20
CA GLU A 40 -9.41 -5.96 -3.88
C GLU A 40 -9.01 -6.12 -5.36
N CYS A 41 -8.01 -6.94 -5.65
CA CYS A 41 -7.47 -7.04 -6.99
C CYS A 41 -8.36 -7.80 -7.98
N THR A 42 -9.33 -8.56 -7.47
CA THR A 42 -10.33 -9.30 -8.26
C THR A 42 -11.58 -8.47 -8.57
N ARG A 43 -11.68 -7.24 -8.03
CA ARG A 43 -12.78 -6.32 -8.34
C ARG A 43 -12.70 -5.86 -9.79
N SER A 44 -13.85 -5.81 -10.46
CA SER A 44 -13.96 -5.31 -11.84
C SER A 44 -13.70 -3.80 -11.95
N THR A 45 -13.97 -3.05 -10.88
CA THR A 45 -13.76 -1.60 -10.80
C THR A 45 -12.87 -1.22 -9.62
N TRP A 46 -12.29 -0.03 -9.71
CA TRP A 46 -11.43 0.48 -8.65
C TRP A 46 -12.24 0.64 -7.36
N THR A 47 -11.62 0.26 -6.24
CA THR A 47 -12.26 0.24 -4.93
C THR A 47 -11.54 1.23 -4.02
N ARG A 48 -12.32 2.04 -3.29
CA ARG A 48 -11.77 2.99 -2.32
C ARG A 48 -11.12 2.26 -1.15
N THR A 49 -10.01 2.78 -0.63
CA THR A 49 -9.31 2.20 0.53
C THR A 49 -10.24 1.98 1.73
N LEU A 50 -11.16 2.91 2.00
CA LEU A 50 -12.14 2.76 3.08
C LEU A 50 -13.02 1.51 2.90
N GLN A 51 -13.42 1.18 1.66
CA GLN A 51 -14.23 0.00 1.36
C GLN A 51 -13.41 -1.29 1.52
N VAL A 52 -12.12 -1.27 1.16
CA VAL A 52 -11.19 -2.40 1.39
C VAL A 52 -11.02 -2.66 2.89
N LEU A 53 -10.85 -1.61 3.69
CA LEU A 53 -10.75 -1.71 5.15
C LEU A 53 -12.05 -2.23 5.78
N ALA A 54 -13.21 -1.72 5.36
CA ALA A 54 -14.49 -2.18 5.85
C ALA A 54 -14.70 -3.68 5.58
N HIS A 55 -14.39 -4.14 4.37
CA HIS A 55 -14.43 -5.56 4.02
C HIS A 55 -13.53 -6.41 4.94
N HIS A 56 -12.27 -6.02 5.11
CA HIS A 56 -11.35 -6.80 5.94
C HIS A 56 -11.70 -6.75 7.43
N LYS A 57 -12.27 -5.65 7.94
CA LYS A 57 -12.71 -5.55 9.33
C LYS A 57 -13.86 -6.52 9.59
N GLU A 58 -14.83 -6.59 8.69
CA GLU A 58 -15.91 -7.57 8.76
C GLU A 58 -15.37 -9.01 8.77
N GLN A 59 -14.46 -9.35 7.85
CA GLN A 59 -13.86 -10.69 7.77
C GLN A 59 -13.08 -11.07 9.04
N VAL A 60 -12.31 -10.13 9.59
CA VAL A 60 -11.53 -10.36 10.81
C VAL A 60 -12.46 -10.51 12.02
N GLN A 61 -13.48 -9.66 12.15
CA GLN A 61 -14.41 -9.74 13.27
C GLN A 61 -15.28 -11.00 13.23
N GLN A 62 -15.67 -11.48 12.04
CA GLN A 62 -16.34 -12.77 11.88
C GLN A 62 -15.48 -13.94 12.36
N LYS A 63 -14.15 -13.85 12.17
CA LYS A 63 -13.23 -14.93 12.50
C LYS A 63 -12.73 -14.90 13.95
N PHE A 64 -12.49 -13.71 14.49
CA PHE A 64 -11.80 -13.52 15.76
C PHE A 64 -12.65 -12.81 16.83
N GLY A 65 -13.89 -12.44 16.50
CA GLY A 65 -14.78 -11.68 17.38
C GLY A 65 -14.63 -10.16 17.25
N SER A 66 -15.52 -9.43 17.92
CA SER A 66 -15.57 -7.96 17.83
C SER A 66 -14.42 -7.26 18.55
N ASP A 67 -13.71 -7.94 19.45
CA ASP A 67 -12.55 -7.43 20.20
C ASP A 67 -11.24 -7.51 19.39
N VAL A 68 -11.33 -7.16 18.11
CA VAL A 68 -10.18 -7.06 17.22
C VAL A 68 -10.31 -5.77 16.42
N ASN A 69 -9.22 -5.01 16.40
CA ASN A 69 -9.11 -3.82 15.58
C ASN A 69 -8.32 -4.09 14.28
N LEU A 70 -8.68 -3.38 13.21
CA LEU A 70 -7.95 -3.38 11.95
C LEU A 70 -7.29 -2.01 11.78
N ILE A 71 -6.00 -1.98 11.44
CA ILE A 71 -5.23 -0.75 11.24
C ILE A 71 -4.67 -0.72 9.82
N LEU A 72 -4.72 0.44 9.17
CA LEU A 72 -4.12 0.64 7.86
C LEU A 72 -2.61 0.90 8.00
N VAL A 73 -1.77 0.15 7.27
CA VAL A 73 -0.30 0.37 7.23
C VAL A 73 0.09 0.97 5.89
N VAL A 74 0.76 2.13 5.90
CA VAL A 74 1.18 2.86 4.70
C VAL A 74 2.60 3.42 4.82
N GLY A 75 3.19 3.81 3.69
CA GLY A 75 4.37 4.68 3.69
C GLY A 75 4.01 6.15 3.93
N GLY A 76 4.99 6.94 4.37
CA GLY A 76 4.82 8.39 4.57
C GLY A 76 4.35 9.15 3.32
N ASP A 77 4.69 8.65 2.12
CA ASP A 77 4.25 9.19 0.83
C ASP A 77 2.72 9.15 0.63
N VAL A 78 2.02 8.20 1.26
CA VAL A 78 0.55 8.14 1.22
C VAL A 78 -0.05 9.27 2.05
N VAL A 79 0.49 9.53 3.24
CA VAL A 79 0.01 10.62 4.12
C VAL A 79 0.26 11.97 3.46
N ASP A 80 1.45 12.17 2.89
CA ASP A 80 1.79 13.38 2.14
C ASP A 80 0.90 13.60 0.90
N SER A 81 0.20 12.56 0.44
CA SER A 81 -0.75 12.65 -0.66
C SER A 81 -2.18 13.07 -0.23
N PHE A 82 -2.50 13.05 1.06
CA PHE A 82 -3.83 13.43 1.56
C PHE A 82 -4.26 14.85 1.16
N PRO A 83 -3.43 15.91 1.29
CA PRO A 83 -3.82 17.26 0.88
C PRO A 83 -3.72 17.48 -0.64
N ARG A 84 -3.39 16.46 -1.43
CA ARG A 84 -3.12 16.64 -2.86
C ARG A 84 -4.39 16.94 -3.65
N ILE A 85 -4.35 18.05 -4.37
CA ILE A 85 -5.37 18.45 -5.35
C ILE A 85 -4.94 17.99 -6.75
N LEU A 86 -5.88 17.44 -7.50
CA LEU A 86 -5.70 16.97 -8.88
C LEU A 86 -5.79 18.14 -9.87
N PRO A 87 -5.31 17.97 -11.12
CA PRO A 87 -5.35 19.03 -12.12
C PRO A 87 -6.75 19.57 -12.46
N ASP A 88 -7.79 18.77 -12.20
CA ASP A 88 -9.19 19.13 -12.39
C ASP A 88 -9.79 19.89 -11.20
N GLY A 89 -8.98 20.21 -10.18
CA GLY A 89 -9.39 20.91 -8.96
C GLY A 89 -10.04 20.02 -7.91
N SER A 90 -10.20 18.72 -8.16
CA SER A 90 -10.73 17.78 -7.18
C SER A 90 -9.66 17.27 -6.21
N ASN A 91 -10.05 16.88 -4.99
CA ASN A 91 -9.11 16.26 -4.06
C ASN A 91 -8.82 14.82 -4.46
N LEU A 92 -7.55 14.40 -4.40
CA LEU A 92 -7.17 13.01 -4.63
C LEU A 92 -7.83 12.08 -3.60
N TRP A 93 -7.94 12.55 -2.36
CA TRP A 93 -8.60 11.85 -1.27
C TRP A 93 -9.87 12.57 -0.85
N ASN A 94 -10.93 11.81 -0.61
CA ASN A 94 -12.11 12.37 0.02
C ASN A 94 -11.82 12.62 1.51
N ALA A 95 -12.03 13.85 1.99
CA ALA A 95 -11.76 14.21 3.38
C ALA A 95 -12.56 13.37 4.40
N SER A 96 -13.80 13.02 4.08
CA SER A 96 -14.63 12.15 4.93
C SER A 96 -14.11 10.71 4.95
N ASP A 97 -13.53 10.22 3.86
CA ASP A 97 -12.90 8.90 3.83
C ASP A 97 -11.64 8.90 4.69
N ILE A 98 -10.79 9.93 4.61
CA ILE A 98 -9.59 10.06 5.45
C ILE A 98 -9.98 10.02 6.94
N LEU A 99 -10.98 10.83 7.32
CA LEU A 99 -11.44 10.90 8.71
C LEU A 99 -11.96 9.55 9.20
N LYS A 100 -12.76 8.84 8.40
CA LYS A 100 -13.28 7.50 8.76
C LYS A 100 -12.17 6.46 8.86
N ILE A 101 -11.20 6.47 7.93
CA ILE A 101 -10.05 5.57 7.98
C ILE A 101 -9.32 5.72 9.32
N ILE A 102 -9.10 6.96 9.77
CA ILE A 102 -8.32 7.21 10.98
C ILE A 102 -9.15 6.94 12.24
N THR A 103 -10.41 7.36 12.27
CA THR A 103 -11.26 7.23 13.46
C THR A 103 -11.79 5.81 13.68
N GLU A 104 -12.14 5.08 12.62
CA GLU A 104 -12.76 3.74 12.73
C GLU A 104 -11.76 2.58 12.69
N PHE A 105 -10.53 2.82 12.20
CA PHE A 105 -9.50 1.80 12.00
C PHE A 105 -8.18 2.20 12.68
N GLY A 106 -7.64 3.35 12.31
CA GLY A 106 -6.32 3.82 12.71
C GLY A 106 -5.28 3.65 11.60
N LEU A 107 -4.13 4.30 11.79
CA LEU A 107 -3.11 4.44 10.76
C LEU A 107 -1.70 4.21 11.32
N ILE A 108 -0.96 3.27 10.75
CA ILE A 108 0.49 3.14 10.96
C ILE A 108 1.20 3.65 9.72
N VAL A 109 2.12 4.58 9.92
CA VAL A 109 2.87 5.27 8.87
C VAL A 109 4.34 4.93 9.00
N LEU A 110 4.88 4.23 8.01
CA LEU A 110 6.31 3.97 7.89
C LEU A 110 6.96 5.17 7.21
N ALA A 111 7.69 5.97 7.98
CA ALA A 111 8.42 7.13 7.47
C ALA A 111 9.55 6.68 6.53
N ARG A 112 9.68 7.36 5.39
CA ARG A 112 10.73 7.11 4.39
C ARG A 112 11.47 8.40 4.09
N GLU A 113 12.70 8.26 3.63
CA GLU A 113 13.50 9.38 3.15
C GLU A 113 12.73 10.17 2.07
N GLY A 114 12.62 11.49 2.27
CA GLY A 114 11.90 12.40 1.38
C GLY A 114 10.41 12.61 1.70
N SER A 115 9.81 11.81 2.57
CA SER A 115 8.43 12.04 3.07
C SER A 115 8.44 12.79 4.41
N LYS A 116 7.41 13.61 4.66
CA LYS A 116 7.24 14.40 5.90
C LYS A 116 5.84 14.22 6.51
N PRO A 117 5.45 12.97 6.84
CA PRO A 117 4.10 12.67 7.28
C PRO A 117 3.68 13.44 8.54
N LEU A 118 4.60 13.70 9.48
CA LEU A 118 4.32 14.48 10.68
C LEU A 118 3.94 15.93 10.39
N ASP A 119 4.60 16.56 9.41
CA ASP A 119 4.29 17.93 9.02
C ASP A 119 2.92 17.98 8.31
N THR A 120 2.63 16.99 7.47
CA THR A 120 1.33 16.84 6.82
C THR A 120 0.21 16.65 7.85
N ILE A 121 0.39 15.77 8.84
CA ILE A 121 -0.59 15.56 9.92
C ILE A 121 -0.84 16.85 10.70
N ARG A 122 0.22 17.60 11.05
CA ARG A 122 0.10 18.86 11.78
C ARG A 122 -0.61 19.95 10.99
N SER A 123 -0.45 19.98 9.66
CA SER A 123 -1.09 20.98 8.80
C SER A 123 -2.57 20.70 8.55
N MET A 124 -3.02 19.45 8.71
CA MET A 124 -4.42 19.07 8.57
C MET A 124 -5.11 19.00 9.95
N SER A 125 -5.87 20.03 10.31
CA SER A 125 -6.57 20.12 11.60
C SER A 125 -7.41 18.87 11.93
N VAL A 126 -8.09 18.31 10.94
CA VAL A 126 -8.89 17.08 11.03
C VAL A 126 -8.07 15.87 11.51
N LEU A 127 -6.77 15.84 11.21
CA LEU A 127 -5.88 14.75 11.62
C LEU A 127 -5.28 14.99 13.01
N ALA A 128 -5.03 16.26 13.34
CA ALA A 128 -4.45 16.65 14.63
C ALA A 128 -5.36 16.24 15.81
N GLU A 129 -6.69 16.30 15.64
CA GLU A 129 -7.67 15.88 16.66
C GLU A 129 -7.66 14.37 16.94
N HIS A 130 -7.11 13.56 16.02
CA HIS A 130 -7.08 12.10 16.10
C HIS A 130 -5.65 11.55 16.06
N ALA A 131 -4.69 12.34 16.53
CA ALA A 131 -3.27 11.96 16.52
C ALA A 131 -2.98 10.69 17.34
N ASP A 132 -3.81 10.36 18.34
CA ASP A 132 -3.73 9.12 19.12
C ASP A 132 -3.95 7.86 18.27
N LYS A 133 -4.66 7.99 17.14
CA LYS A 133 -4.94 6.91 16.18
C LYS A 133 -3.89 6.77 15.08
N ILE A 134 -2.89 7.66 15.07
CA ILE A 134 -1.86 7.71 14.03
C ILE A 134 -0.50 7.42 14.65
N HIS A 135 0.11 6.30 14.24
CA HIS A 135 1.44 5.89 14.70
C HIS A 135 2.45 6.07 13.58
N VAL A 136 3.32 7.08 13.70
CA VAL A 136 4.43 7.26 12.77
C VAL A 136 5.65 6.52 13.29
N LEU A 137 6.14 5.56 12.51
CA LEU A 137 7.28 4.72 12.82
C LEU A 137 8.42 5.02 11.85
N GLN A 138 9.61 5.23 12.40
CA GLN A 138 10.84 5.38 11.63
C GLN A 138 11.69 4.12 11.81
N ASP A 139 12.10 3.52 10.68
CA ASP A 139 13.05 2.41 10.72
C ASP A 139 14.48 2.97 10.75
N GLU A 140 15.09 2.92 11.92
CA GLU A 140 16.47 3.37 12.14
C GLU A 140 17.50 2.28 11.82
N VAL A 141 17.07 1.02 11.72
CA VAL A 141 17.96 -0.14 11.60
C VAL A 141 18.19 -0.51 10.14
N CYS A 142 17.13 -0.55 9.33
CA CYS A 142 17.19 -0.97 7.93
C CYS A 142 16.22 -0.15 7.04
N PRO A 143 16.43 1.17 6.90
CA PRO A 143 15.54 2.02 6.12
C PRO A 143 15.47 1.54 4.66
N SER A 144 14.29 1.08 4.23
CA SER A 144 14.10 0.57 2.87
C SER A 144 14.00 1.70 1.85
N SER A 145 15.08 1.92 1.10
CA SER A 145 15.13 2.84 -0.06
C SER A 145 14.72 2.16 -1.39
N VAL A 146 14.32 0.89 -1.33
CA VAL A 146 13.90 0.13 -2.52
C VAL A 146 12.52 0.61 -2.98
N SER A 147 12.43 1.04 -4.23
CA SER A 147 11.17 1.45 -4.84
C SER A 147 10.86 0.61 -6.08
N SER A 148 9.58 0.29 -6.29
CA SER A 148 9.17 -0.50 -7.45
C SER A 148 9.52 0.20 -8.78
N THR A 149 9.60 1.53 -8.80
CA THR A 149 10.03 2.29 -9.99
C THR A 149 11.49 2.01 -10.33
N ARG A 150 12.39 2.01 -9.33
CA ARG A 150 13.81 1.67 -9.54
C ARG A 150 13.99 0.23 -9.99
N LEU A 151 13.25 -0.71 -9.38
CA LEU A 151 13.32 -2.13 -9.77
C LEU A 151 12.85 -2.37 -11.21
N ARG A 152 11.74 -1.73 -11.63
CA ARG A 152 11.28 -1.83 -13.02
C ARG A 152 12.29 -1.23 -14.00
N ALA A 153 12.90 -0.10 -13.67
CA ALA A 153 13.93 0.51 -14.51
C ALA A 153 15.18 -0.38 -14.63
N ALA A 154 15.63 -0.99 -13.53
CA ALA A 154 16.73 -1.96 -13.55
C ALA A 154 16.41 -3.17 -14.44
N LEU A 155 15.21 -3.74 -14.32
CA LEU A 155 14.77 -4.85 -15.16
C LEU A 155 14.71 -4.48 -16.65
N ALA A 156 14.19 -3.29 -17.00
CA ALA A 156 14.18 -2.79 -18.38
C ALA A 156 15.60 -2.57 -18.94
N ALA A 157 16.53 -2.13 -18.09
CA ALA A 157 17.96 -2.00 -18.44
C ALA A 157 18.74 -3.33 -18.38
N ASN A 158 18.06 -4.48 -18.24
CA ASN A 158 18.66 -5.81 -18.09
C ASN A 158 19.68 -5.91 -16.93
N GLN A 159 19.46 -5.15 -15.87
CA GLN A 159 20.25 -5.17 -14.65
C GLN A 159 19.67 -6.16 -13.63
N SER A 160 20.54 -6.67 -12.75
CA SER A 160 20.12 -7.57 -11.67
C SER A 160 19.34 -6.82 -10.59
N ILE A 161 18.25 -7.43 -10.12
CA ILE A 161 17.50 -7.01 -8.92
C ILE A 161 17.68 -7.99 -7.74
N LYS A 162 18.66 -8.90 -7.83
CA LYS A 162 18.94 -9.88 -6.77
C LYS A 162 19.20 -9.14 -5.45
N TYR A 163 18.72 -9.71 -4.35
CA TYR A 163 18.80 -9.14 -3.00
C TYR A 163 17.97 -7.86 -2.76
N SER A 164 17.26 -7.34 -3.77
CA SER A 164 16.32 -6.22 -3.59
C SER A 164 14.87 -6.67 -3.32
N THR A 165 14.59 -7.95 -3.52
CA THR A 165 13.30 -8.62 -3.30
C THR A 165 13.55 -10.13 -3.14
N PRO A 166 12.62 -10.92 -2.57
CA PRO A 166 12.81 -12.37 -2.41
C PRO A 166 13.11 -13.09 -3.73
N ASP A 167 13.94 -14.13 -3.68
CA ASP A 167 14.38 -14.88 -4.87
C ASP A 167 13.21 -15.54 -5.63
N ASP A 168 12.16 -15.99 -4.92
CA ASP A 168 10.93 -16.53 -5.53
C ASP A 168 10.23 -15.48 -6.41
N VAL A 169 10.26 -14.19 -6.01
CA VAL A 169 9.71 -13.08 -6.81
C VAL A 169 10.58 -12.83 -8.05
N VAL A 170 11.91 -12.82 -7.88
CA VAL A 170 12.86 -12.66 -9.00
C VAL A 170 12.68 -13.78 -10.03
N THR A 171 12.48 -15.01 -9.57
CA THR A 171 12.23 -16.19 -10.42
C THR A 171 10.92 -16.03 -11.19
N TYR A 172 9.83 -15.69 -10.49
CA TYR A 172 8.52 -15.46 -11.12
C TYR A 172 8.56 -14.38 -12.21
N ILE A 173 9.25 -13.25 -11.96
CA ILE A 173 9.43 -12.17 -12.93
C ILE A 173 10.14 -12.67 -14.19
N LYS A 174 11.19 -13.48 -14.04
CA LYS A 174 11.98 -14.02 -15.16
C LYS A 174 11.16 -14.99 -16.01
N GLU A 175 10.46 -15.93 -15.38
CA GLU A 175 9.65 -16.95 -16.06
C GLU A 175 8.50 -16.33 -16.86
N ASN A 176 7.90 -15.27 -16.33
CA ASN A 176 6.78 -14.57 -16.97
C ASN A 176 7.22 -13.39 -17.86
N SER A 177 8.54 -13.19 -18.05
CA SER A 177 9.11 -12.09 -18.85
C SER A 177 8.55 -10.70 -18.50
N LEU A 178 8.32 -10.43 -17.22
CA LEU A 178 7.72 -9.18 -16.76
C LEU A 178 8.75 -8.03 -16.78
N TYR A 179 8.27 -6.82 -17.09
CA TYR A 179 9.05 -5.57 -17.05
C TYR A 179 10.23 -5.47 -18.03
N ARG A 180 10.25 -6.31 -19.06
CA ARG A 180 11.18 -6.21 -20.20
C ARG A 180 10.50 -5.40 -21.30
N SER A 181 10.79 -4.11 -21.36
CA SER A 181 10.35 -3.20 -22.41
C SER A 181 11.55 -2.56 -23.07
#